data_AF-A0A430URK8-F1
#
_entry.id   AF-A0A430URK8-F1
#
_cell.length_a   1.000
_cell.length_b   1.000
_cell.length_c   1.000
_cell.angle_alpha   90.00
_cell.angle_beta   90.00
_cell.angle_gamma   90.00
#
_symmetry.space_group_name_H-M   'P 1'
#
loop_
_entity.id
_entity.type
_entity.pdbx_description
1 polymer ?
#
loop_
_entity_poly.entity_id
_entity_poly.type
_entity_poly.pdbx_seq_one_letter_code
_entity_poly.pdbx_strand_id
1 'polypeptide(L)'
;MSGLEVSAGNGRSLSIAAGVAVQGGMRMRYAERLNVIAVPGNPGTSAKTYVLSLANDGAVQLTEGSGAPEGGLGLARITVPAGDVGATFAGTITDIRTLAAPSTFFPPVLPEVTVALPYSMPDTDYHVLLHVESASDMGRVALEVVGKTKNAFTLSNRGTADDIVVRWVAYHPAWR
;
A
#
# COMPACT_ATOMS: atom_id res chain seq x y z
N MET A 1 9.81 -3.22 -3.81
CA MET A 1 10.68 -2.34 -3.00
C MET A 1 12.14 -2.52 -3.41
N SER A 2 13.07 -1.74 -2.88
CA SER A 2 14.52 -1.94 -3.07
C SER A 2 15.27 -1.59 -1.78
N GLY A 3 16.29 -2.36 -1.41
CA GLY A 3 16.93 -2.24 -0.09
C GLY A 3 16.01 -2.73 1.03
N LEU A 4 16.28 -2.37 2.29
CA LEU A 4 15.59 -2.87 3.49
C LEU A 4 15.85 -4.35 3.80
N GLU A 5 16.99 -4.89 3.35
CA GLU A 5 17.45 -6.21 3.76
C GLU A 5 17.62 -6.25 5.29
N VAL A 6 17.27 -7.39 5.88
CA VAL A 6 17.41 -7.62 7.31
C VAL A 6 18.61 -8.52 7.56
N SER A 7 19.46 -8.13 8.51
CA SER A 7 20.62 -8.93 8.93
C SER A 7 20.70 -9.03 10.44
N ALA A 8 21.45 -10.02 10.93
CA ALA A 8 21.85 -10.04 12.33
C ALA A 8 22.77 -8.83 12.62
N GLY A 9 22.59 -8.24 13.79
CA GLY A 9 23.43 -7.18 14.34
C GLY A 9 24.26 -7.70 15.51
N ASN A 10 24.52 -6.82 16.48
CA ASN A 10 25.26 -7.14 17.69
C ASN A 10 24.40 -7.98 18.65
N GLY A 11 24.97 -9.07 19.17
CA GLY A 11 24.29 -9.98 20.08
C GLY A 11 23.05 -10.61 19.45
N ARG A 12 21.87 -10.32 20.01
CA ARG A 12 20.58 -10.80 19.47
C ARG A 12 19.82 -9.76 18.66
N SER A 13 20.43 -8.63 18.31
CA SER A 13 19.75 -7.57 17.58
C SER A 13 19.67 -7.83 16.08
N LEU A 14 18.69 -7.19 15.42
CA LEU A 14 18.55 -7.16 13.97
C LEU A 14 18.85 -5.76 13.46
N SER A 15 19.45 -5.70 12.27
CA SER A 15 19.68 -4.46 11.52
C SER A 15 18.87 -4.46 10.23
N ILE A 16 18.55 -3.28 9.74
CA ILE A 16 17.81 -3.06 8.49
C ILE A 16 18.64 -2.13 7.61
N ALA A 17 18.98 -2.57 6.40
CA ALA A 17 19.68 -1.76 5.43
C ALA A 17 18.84 -0.56 4.98
N ALA A 18 19.49 0.50 4.48
CA ALA A 18 18.78 1.60 3.84
C ALA A 18 17.96 1.09 2.63
N GLY A 19 16.86 1.77 2.31
CA GLY A 19 16.06 1.38 1.16
C GLY A 19 14.82 2.23 0.93
N VAL A 20 14.00 1.75 -0.01
CA VAL A 20 12.82 2.45 -0.50
C VAL A 20 11.68 1.45 -0.66
N ALA A 21 10.53 1.77 -0.09
CA ALA A 21 9.30 0.99 -0.23
C ALA A 21 8.10 1.88 -0.52
N VAL A 22 7.01 1.27 -0.97
CA VAL A 22 5.70 1.92 -1.03
C VAL A 22 4.91 1.46 0.19
N GLN A 23 4.44 2.42 0.99
CA GLN A 23 3.62 2.17 2.17
C GLN A 23 2.50 3.21 2.18
N GLY A 24 1.25 2.79 2.38
CA GLY A 24 0.09 3.68 2.27
C GLY A 24 -0.02 4.41 0.92
N GLY A 25 0.37 3.74 -0.19
CA GLY A 25 0.36 4.31 -1.54
C GLY A 25 1.45 5.35 -1.82
N MET A 26 2.33 5.66 -0.85
CA MET A 26 3.41 6.64 -1.02
C MET A 26 4.78 5.98 -1.03
N ARG A 27 5.68 6.48 -1.90
CA ARG A 27 7.08 6.02 -1.95
C ARG A 27 7.87 6.65 -0.81
N MET A 28 8.24 5.84 0.17
CA MET A 28 8.98 6.22 1.35
C MET A 28 10.46 5.81 1.24
N ARG A 29 11.36 6.68 1.72
CA ARG A 29 12.79 6.39 1.85
C ARG A 29 13.11 6.15 3.31
N TYR A 30 13.85 5.08 3.59
CA TYR A 30 14.27 4.71 4.93
C TYR A 30 15.79 4.72 4.97
N ALA A 31 16.34 5.42 5.97
CA ALA A 31 17.76 5.35 6.30
C ALA A 31 18.09 3.96 6.88
N GLU A 32 19.37 3.62 6.87
CA GLU A 32 19.90 2.44 7.56
C GLU A 32 19.59 2.49 9.06
N ARG A 33 19.30 1.33 9.64
CA ARG A 33 19.01 1.17 11.07
C ARG A 33 19.78 -0.03 11.63
N LEU A 34 20.84 0.26 12.36
CA LEU A 34 21.68 -0.77 12.97
C LEU A 34 21.14 -1.17 14.35
N ASN A 35 21.13 -2.47 14.63
CA ASN A 35 20.78 -3.04 15.94
C ASN A 35 19.42 -2.53 16.48
N VAL A 36 18.44 -2.37 15.60
CA VAL A 36 17.22 -1.59 15.86
C VAL A 36 16.22 -2.30 16.76
N ILE A 37 16.26 -3.64 16.81
CA ILE A 37 15.36 -4.42 17.65
C ILE A 37 16.04 -5.72 18.07
N ALA A 38 15.77 -6.18 19.29
CA ALA A 38 16.32 -7.42 19.83
C ALA A 38 15.39 -8.62 19.55
N VAL A 39 15.97 -9.76 19.20
CA VAL A 39 15.28 -11.04 19.06
C VAL A 39 15.18 -11.70 20.44
N PRO A 40 13.97 -12.03 20.91
CA PRO A 40 13.78 -12.74 22.17
C PRO A 40 14.55 -14.08 22.21
N GLY A 41 14.94 -14.49 23.41
CA GLY A 41 15.41 -15.86 23.65
C GLY A 41 14.24 -16.86 23.61
N ASN A 42 14.55 -18.11 23.31
CA ASN A 42 13.58 -19.19 23.29
C ASN A 42 14.02 -20.36 24.17
N PRO A 43 13.79 -20.32 25.49
CA PRO A 43 14.11 -21.43 26.40
C PRO A 43 13.18 -22.64 26.23
N GLY A 44 12.17 -22.56 25.36
CA GLY A 44 11.20 -23.61 25.14
C GLY A 44 11.74 -24.78 24.31
N THR A 45 10.85 -25.74 24.04
CA THR A 45 11.16 -26.99 23.34
C THR A 45 10.76 -26.98 21.86
N SER A 46 10.09 -25.94 21.38
CA SER A 46 9.70 -25.74 19.99
C SER A 46 10.25 -24.43 19.44
N ALA A 47 10.46 -24.37 18.12
CA ALA A 47 10.89 -23.14 17.46
C ALA A 47 9.78 -22.08 17.52
N LYS A 48 10.17 -20.82 17.70
CA LYS A 48 9.28 -19.67 17.64
C LYS A 48 9.50 -18.91 16.35
N THR A 49 8.41 -18.36 15.80
CA THR A 49 8.46 -17.55 14.59
C THR A 49 7.99 -16.14 14.90
N TYR A 50 8.73 -15.17 14.40
CA TYR A 50 8.41 -13.75 14.48
C TYR A 50 8.42 -13.14 13.09
N VAL A 51 7.71 -12.04 12.91
CA VAL A 51 7.77 -11.21 11.73
C VAL A 51 8.32 -9.84 12.12
N LEU A 52 9.40 -9.43 11.44
CA LEU A 52 9.91 -8.08 11.48
C LEU A 52 9.18 -7.24 10.43
N SER A 53 8.60 -6.12 10.85
CA SER A 53 7.85 -5.22 9.98
C SER A 53 8.07 -3.75 10.32
N LEU A 54 7.75 -2.86 9.36
CA LEU A 54 7.59 -1.43 9.59
C LEU A 54 6.11 -1.09 9.71
N ALA A 55 5.71 -0.46 10.81
CA ALA A 55 4.37 0.14 10.94
C ALA A 55 4.22 1.35 10.00
N ASN A 56 3.00 1.89 9.85
CA ASN A 56 2.71 3.01 8.95
C ASN A 56 3.47 4.30 9.26
N ASP A 57 3.83 4.51 10.52
CA ASP A 57 4.69 5.59 10.99
C ASP A 57 6.19 5.32 10.78
N GLY A 58 6.53 4.15 10.22
CA GLY A 58 7.89 3.69 10.02
C GLY A 58 8.54 3.07 11.26
N ALA A 59 7.81 2.86 12.36
CA ALA A 59 8.33 2.20 13.55
C ALA A 59 8.64 0.72 13.28
N VAL A 60 9.76 0.23 13.84
CA VAL A 60 10.14 -1.19 13.71
C VAL A 60 9.38 -2.01 14.73
N GLN A 61 8.74 -3.09 14.29
CA GLN A 61 8.04 -4.03 15.14
C GLN A 61 8.50 -5.46 14.88
N LEU A 62 8.57 -6.25 15.95
CA LEU A 62 8.80 -7.68 15.90
C LEU A 62 7.61 -8.37 16.56
N THR A 63 6.78 -9.03 15.77
CA THR A 63 5.52 -9.63 16.21
C THR A 63 5.61 -11.14 16.14
N GLU A 64 5.19 -11.85 17.20
CA GLU A 64 5.15 -13.32 17.19
C GLU A 64 4.05 -13.79 16.22
N GLY A 65 4.37 -14.75 15.36
CA GLY A 65 3.45 -15.27 14.34
C GLY A 65 4.06 -15.31 12.94
N SER A 66 3.19 -15.47 11.94
CA SER A 66 3.57 -15.72 10.54
C SER A 66 3.34 -14.55 9.59
N GLY A 67 2.59 -13.52 10.01
CA GLY A 67 2.21 -12.37 9.20
C GLY A 67 2.57 -11.04 9.87
N ALA A 68 2.76 -10.00 9.04
CA ALA A 68 2.89 -8.64 9.52
C ALA A 68 1.53 -8.12 10.01
N PRO A 69 1.50 -7.21 10.99
CA PRO A 69 0.28 -6.49 11.37
C PRO A 69 -0.37 -5.80 10.16
N GLU A 70 -1.68 -5.60 10.21
CA GLU A 70 -2.41 -4.90 9.15
C GLU A 70 -1.83 -3.50 8.89
N GLY A 71 -1.64 -3.16 7.61
CA GLY A 71 -0.97 -1.92 7.18
C GLY A 71 0.55 -1.91 7.36
N GLY A 72 1.13 -2.90 8.03
CA GLY A 72 2.57 -3.03 8.21
C GLY A 72 3.27 -3.54 6.94
N LEU A 73 4.47 -3.01 6.69
CA LEU A 73 5.37 -3.53 5.66
C LEU A 73 6.21 -4.67 6.24
N GLY A 74 5.90 -5.91 5.88
CA GLY A 74 6.68 -7.09 6.26
C GLY A 74 8.07 -7.08 5.60
N LEU A 75 9.11 -7.30 6.41
CA LEU A 75 10.51 -7.33 5.97
C LEU A 75 11.10 -8.73 6.03
N ALA A 76 11.05 -9.38 7.20
CA ALA A 76 11.65 -10.70 7.37
C ALA A 76 10.83 -11.56 8.33
N ARG A 77 10.86 -12.86 8.10
CA ARG A 77 10.44 -13.88 9.06
C ARG A 77 11.67 -14.38 9.82
N ILE A 78 11.59 -14.32 11.14
CA ILE A 78 12.65 -14.71 12.06
C ILE A 78 12.23 -16.01 12.73
N THR A 79 13.02 -17.06 12.61
CA THR A 79 12.78 -18.32 13.32
C THR A 79 13.86 -18.50 14.38
N VAL A 80 13.42 -18.54 15.64
CA VAL A 80 14.26 -18.74 16.81
C VAL A 80 14.17 -20.22 17.22
N PRO A 81 15.24 -21.02 17.11
CA PRO A 81 15.18 -22.43 17.45
C PRO A 81 14.91 -22.63 18.94
N ALA A 82 14.40 -23.81 19.29
CA ALA A 82 14.24 -24.21 20.68
C ALA A 82 15.59 -24.22 21.41
N GLY A 83 15.62 -23.73 22.64
CA GLY A 83 16.84 -23.61 23.44
C GLY A 83 17.77 -22.44 23.08
N ASP A 84 17.41 -21.57 22.14
CA ASP A 84 18.24 -20.40 21.80
C ASP A 84 18.14 -19.30 22.87
N VAL A 85 18.98 -19.41 23.89
CA VAL A 85 19.11 -18.47 25.01
C VAL A 85 20.49 -17.80 25.08
N GLY A 86 21.35 -18.06 24.09
CA GLY A 86 22.70 -17.51 24.03
C GLY A 86 22.71 -16.00 23.82
N ALA A 87 23.85 -15.37 24.14
CA ALA A 87 24.04 -13.94 23.96
C ALA A 87 23.98 -13.48 22.49
N THR A 88 24.17 -14.41 21.55
CA THR A 88 24.11 -14.15 20.11
C THR A 88 22.93 -14.89 19.51
N PHE A 89 22.22 -14.25 18.59
CA PHE A 89 21.10 -14.87 17.87
C PHE A 89 21.63 -15.98 16.94
N ALA A 90 21.08 -17.19 17.07
CA ALA A 90 21.50 -18.38 16.32
C ALA A 90 20.38 -18.94 15.42
N GLY A 91 19.33 -18.16 15.17
CA GLY A 91 18.21 -18.56 14.33
C GLY A 91 18.36 -18.17 12.87
N THR A 92 17.25 -18.25 12.12
CA THR A 92 17.22 -17.95 10.69
C THR A 92 16.44 -16.68 10.40
N ILE A 93 16.94 -15.90 9.45
CA ILE A 93 16.27 -14.72 8.89
C ILE A 93 15.87 -15.08 7.47
N THR A 94 14.57 -15.10 7.20
CA THR A 94 14.03 -15.36 5.86
C THR A 94 13.42 -14.07 5.33
N ASP A 95 13.87 -13.64 4.16
CA ASP A 95 13.28 -12.50 3.47
C ASP A 95 11.82 -12.82 3.10
N ILE A 96 10.90 -11.92 3.46
CA ILE A 96 9.49 -11.99 3.08
C ILE A 96 9.02 -10.71 2.37
N ARG A 97 9.95 -9.83 2.02
CA ARG A 97 9.68 -8.60 1.30
C ARG A 97 8.98 -8.90 0.00
N THR A 98 7.87 -8.21 -0.24
CA THR A 98 7.25 -8.19 -1.57
C THR A 98 8.08 -7.28 -2.47
N LEU A 99 9.00 -7.89 -3.22
CA LEU A 99 9.69 -7.24 -4.32
C LEU A 99 8.74 -7.19 -5.51
N ALA A 100 7.87 -6.18 -5.54
CA ALA A 100 7.25 -5.81 -6.80
C ALA A 100 8.38 -5.46 -7.78
N ALA A 101 8.47 -6.20 -8.89
CA ALA A 101 9.09 -5.67 -10.10
C ALA A 101 8.48 -4.29 -10.36
N PRO A 102 9.17 -3.34 -11.00
CA PRO A 102 8.53 -2.10 -11.44
C PRO A 102 7.48 -2.42 -12.51
N SER A 103 6.37 -3.07 -12.14
CA SER A 103 5.11 -2.89 -12.80
C SER A 103 4.76 -1.44 -12.51
N THR A 104 4.86 -0.61 -13.53
CA THR A 104 3.96 0.52 -13.80
C THR A 104 2.95 0.74 -12.68
N PHE A 105 3.39 1.33 -11.56
CA PHE A 105 2.54 1.59 -10.38
C PHE A 105 1.64 2.81 -10.65
N PHE A 106 1.86 3.46 -11.80
CA PHE A 106 0.83 4.13 -12.57
C PHE A 106 0.26 3.09 -13.52
N PRO A 107 -1.05 2.76 -13.46
CA PRO A 107 -1.62 2.04 -14.59
C PRO A 107 -1.31 2.89 -15.85
N PRO A 108 -0.80 2.29 -16.95
CA PRO A 108 -0.49 3.04 -18.17
C PRO A 108 -1.74 3.71 -18.75
N VAL A 109 -2.92 3.30 -18.27
CA VAL A 109 -4.23 3.83 -18.58
C VAL A 109 -4.86 4.27 -17.27
N LEU A 110 -5.31 5.53 -17.20
CA LEU A 110 -6.07 6.01 -16.04
C LEU A 110 -7.35 5.17 -15.91
N PRO A 111 -7.78 4.80 -14.69
CA PRO A 111 -9.04 4.10 -14.51
C PRO A 111 -10.19 4.96 -15.05
N GLU A 112 -10.93 4.38 -15.99
CA GLU A 112 -12.05 5.01 -16.67
C GLU A 112 -13.33 4.22 -16.45
N VAL A 113 -14.45 4.93 -16.27
CA VAL A 113 -15.79 4.35 -16.20
C VAL A 113 -16.73 5.10 -17.14
N THR A 114 -17.43 4.37 -18.00
CA THR A 114 -18.48 4.93 -18.83
C THR A 114 -19.82 4.80 -18.12
N VAL A 115 -20.48 5.94 -17.91
CA VAL A 115 -21.80 6.04 -17.28
C VAL A 115 -22.84 6.24 -18.38
N ALA A 116 -23.74 5.26 -18.51
CA ALA A 116 -24.88 5.38 -19.41
C ALA A 116 -25.90 6.37 -18.87
N LEU A 117 -26.36 7.27 -19.73
CA LEU A 117 -27.47 8.18 -19.43
C LEU A 117 -28.81 7.44 -19.61
N PRO A 118 -29.81 7.70 -18.74
CA PRO A 118 -31.13 7.09 -18.87
C PRO A 118 -31.86 7.53 -20.15
N TYR A 119 -31.49 8.69 -20.71
CA TYR A 119 -32.03 9.24 -21.95
C TYR A 119 -30.90 9.81 -22.79
N SER A 120 -31.06 9.78 -24.11
CA SER A 120 -30.10 10.40 -25.03
C SER A 120 -30.27 11.93 -25.04
N MET A 121 -29.16 12.63 -24.86
CA MET A 121 -29.02 14.08 -25.07
C MET A 121 -29.15 14.42 -26.56
N PRO A 122 -29.46 15.68 -26.91
CA PRO A 122 -29.58 16.13 -28.31
C PRO A 122 -28.27 15.95 -29.09
N ASP A 123 -27.16 16.30 -28.45
CA ASP A 123 -25.79 16.19 -28.95
C ASP A 123 -24.82 15.97 -27.76
N THR A 124 -23.52 16.18 -27.98
CA THR A 124 -22.45 15.99 -26.98
C THR A 124 -22.11 17.23 -26.15
N ASP A 125 -22.77 18.37 -26.37
CA ASP A 125 -22.51 19.66 -25.70
C ASP A 125 -23.29 19.80 -24.37
N TYR A 126 -23.76 18.69 -23.80
CA TYR A 126 -24.30 18.67 -22.45
C TYR A 126 -23.19 18.78 -21.39
N HIS A 127 -23.55 19.28 -20.21
CA HIS A 127 -22.67 19.37 -19.06
C HIS A 127 -22.92 18.21 -18.10
N VAL A 128 -21.85 17.79 -17.41
CA VAL A 128 -21.91 16.80 -16.33
C VAL A 128 -21.34 17.44 -15.08
N LEU A 129 -22.16 17.51 -14.03
CA LEU A 129 -21.77 17.96 -12.71
C LEU A 129 -21.53 16.73 -11.85
N LEU A 130 -20.38 16.69 -11.19
CA LEU A 130 -19.97 15.60 -10.32
C LEU A 130 -19.94 16.11 -8.88
N HIS A 131 -20.48 15.31 -7.97
CA HIS A 131 -20.42 15.52 -6.54
C HIS A 131 -19.89 14.26 -5.89
N VAL A 132 -18.72 14.34 -5.28
CA VAL A 132 -18.11 13.20 -4.60
C VAL A 132 -18.73 13.07 -3.22
N GLU A 133 -19.39 11.95 -2.95
CA GLU A 133 -20.05 11.66 -1.68
C GLU A 133 -19.07 11.10 -0.64
N SER A 134 -18.15 10.25 -1.08
CA SER A 134 -17.10 9.66 -0.25
C SER A 134 -15.93 9.17 -1.09
N ALA A 135 -14.78 8.99 -0.45
CA ALA A 135 -13.60 8.31 -0.97
C ALA A 135 -12.72 7.83 0.19
N SER A 136 -11.77 6.94 -0.08
CA SER A 136 -10.71 6.56 0.88
C SER A 136 -9.88 7.76 1.38
N ASP A 137 -9.60 8.73 0.50
CA ASP A 137 -8.97 10.01 0.83
C ASP A 137 -9.56 11.13 -0.05
N MET A 138 -10.36 12.00 0.57
CA MET A 138 -11.04 13.09 -0.12
C MET A 138 -10.09 14.14 -0.71
N GLY A 139 -8.88 14.30 -0.15
CA GLY A 139 -7.87 15.23 -0.65
C GLY A 139 -7.13 14.75 -1.89
N ARG A 140 -7.33 13.49 -2.29
CA ARG A 140 -6.63 12.83 -3.40
C ARG A 140 -7.54 12.43 -4.56
N VAL A 141 -8.77 12.90 -4.58
CA VAL A 141 -9.71 12.69 -5.69
C VAL A 141 -9.40 13.68 -6.82
N ALA A 142 -9.25 13.18 -8.05
CA ALA A 142 -9.13 14.04 -9.23
C ALA A 142 -9.91 13.41 -10.40
N LEU A 143 -11.22 13.71 -10.45
CA LEU A 143 -12.13 13.19 -11.46
C LEU A 143 -12.25 14.15 -12.65
N GLU A 144 -12.27 13.61 -13.86
CA GLU A 144 -12.46 14.36 -15.10
C GLU A 144 -13.38 13.61 -16.05
N VAL A 145 -14.28 14.34 -16.73
CA VAL A 145 -15.08 13.79 -17.83
C VAL A 145 -14.27 13.90 -19.11
N VAL A 146 -13.76 12.77 -19.59
CA VAL A 146 -12.82 12.69 -20.73
C VAL A 146 -13.51 12.38 -22.06
N GLY A 147 -14.77 11.92 -22.02
CA GLY A 147 -15.53 11.61 -23.22
C GLY A 147 -17.03 11.79 -23.03
N LYS A 148 -17.72 12.20 -24.09
CA LYS A 148 -19.18 12.34 -24.13
C LYS A 148 -19.72 11.78 -25.44
N THR A 149 -20.82 11.05 -25.33
CA THR A 149 -21.68 10.59 -26.43
C THR A 149 -23.10 10.98 -26.08
N LYS A 150 -24.03 10.93 -27.04
CA LYS A 150 -25.42 11.32 -26.77
C LYS A 150 -26.05 10.57 -25.60
N ASN A 151 -25.65 9.32 -25.36
CA ASN A 151 -26.25 8.43 -24.37
C ASN A 151 -25.31 8.02 -23.23
N ALA A 152 -24.10 8.56 -23.15
CA ALA A 152 -23.14 8.20 -22.10
C ALA A 152 -22.00 9.21 -21.97
N PHE A 153 -21.40 9.32 -20.79
CA PHE A 153 -20.12 10.02 -20.59
C PHE A 153 -19.08 9.09 -19.97
N THR A 154 -17.80 9.40 -20.18
CA THR A 154 -16.67 8.65 -19.62
C THR A 154 -15.97 9.51 -18.58
N LEU A 155 -15.85 8.95 -17.38
CA LEU A 155 -15.16 9.55 -16.24
C LEU A 155 -13.80 8.89 -16.06
N SER A 156 -12.75 9.69 -15.87
CA SER A 156 -11.40 9.25 -15.56
C SER A 156 -11.00 9.71 -14.17
N ASN A 157 -10.35 8.86 -13.37
CA ASN A 157 -9.73 9.27 -12.11
C ASN A 157 -8.22 9.41 -12.29
N ARG A 158 -7.74 10.65 -12.16
CA ARG A 158 -6.32 11.03 -12.14
C ARG A 158 -5.73 11.11 -10.73
N GLY A 159 -6.58 10.92 -9.73
CA GLY A 159 -6.21 10.93 -8.32
C GLY A 159 -5.64 9.59 -7.87
N THR A 160 -5.24 9.52 -6.60
CA THR A 160 -4.79 8.26 -5.98
C THR A 160 -5.76 7.78 -4.89
N ALA A 161 -6.96 8.36 -4.84
CA ALA A 161 -8.02 7.90 -3.96
C ALA A 161 -8.72 6.68 -4.56
N ASP A 162 -8.98 5.68 -3.72
CA ASP A 162 -9.81 4.51 -4.00
C ASP A 162 -11.20 4.64 -3.35
N ASP A 163 -12.12 3.70 -3.64
CA ASP A 163 -13.49 3.62 -3.10
C ASP A 163 -14.30 4.92 -3.25
N ILE A 164 -14.19 5.57 -4.42
CA ILE A 164 -14.85 6.85 -4.70
C ILE A 164 -16.33 6.61 -5.02
N VAL A 165 -17.21 7.23 -4.25
CA VAL A 165 -18.65 7.28 -4.51
C VAL A 165 -19.01 8.65 -5.07
N VAL A 166 -19.68 8.68 -6.22
CA VAL A 166 -20.01 9.91 -6.95
C VAL A 166 -21.49 9.96 -7.26
N ARG A 167 -22.12 11.07 -6.88
CA ARG A 167 -23.42 11.50 -7.40
C ARG A 167 -23.19 12.44 -8.58
N TRP A 168 -23.98 12.28 -9.64
CA TRP A 168 -23.82 13.08 -10.86
C TRP A 168 -25.15 13.61 -11.38
N VAL A 169 -25.08 14.72 -12.12
CA VAL A 169 -26.19 15.30 -12.88
C VAL A 169 -25.69 15.64 -14.27
N ALA A 170 -26.41 15.21 -15.30
CA ALA A 170 -26.16 15.61 -16.68
C ALA A 170 -27.29 16.53 -17.17
N TYR A 171 -26.96 17.66 -17.78
CA TYR A 171 -27.95 18.60 -18.31
C TYR A 171 -27.49 19.22 -19.63
N HIS A 172 -28.43 19.43 -20.54
CA HIS A 172 -28.17 20.10 -21.81
C HIS A 172 -28.71 21.55 -21.74
N PRO A 173 -27.93 22.58 -22.10
CA PRO A 173 -28.37 23.98 -21.95
C PRO A 173 -29.61 24.33 -22.79
N ALA A 174 -29.88 23.58 -23.87
CA ALA A 174 -31.10 23.74 -24.68
C ALA A 174 -32.36 23.13 -24.04
N TRP A 175 -32.24 22.35 -22.96
CA TRP A 175 -33.37 21.83 -22.19
C TRP A 175 -33.59 22.77 -21.00
N ARG A 176 -34.22 23.91 -21.28
CA ARG A 176 -34.81 24.79 -20.26
C ARG A 176 -36.25 24.41 -19.99
#